data_AF-A0A2J8MDJ9-F1
#
_entry.id   AF-A0A2J8MDJ9-F1
#
_cell.length_a   1.000
_cell.length_b   1.000
_cell.length_c   1.000
_cell.angle_alpha   90.00
_cell.angle_beta   90.00
_cell.angle_gamma   90.00
#
_symmetry.space_group_name_H-M   'P 1'
#
loop_
_entity.id
_entity.type
_entity.pdbx_description
1 polymer ?
#
loop_
_entity_poly.entity_id
_entity_poly.type
_entity_poly.pdbx_seq_one_letter_code
_entity_poly.pdbx_strand_id
1 'polypeptide(L)'
;MPACCSCSDVFQYETNKVTRIQSMNYGTIKWFFHVIIFSYVCFALVSDKLYQRKEPVISSVHTKVKGIAEVKEEIVENGVKKLVHSVFDTADYTFPLQLFRRTATKPARSAEIQKDRELSTKEYQPF
;
A
#
# COMPACT_ATOMS: atom_id res chain seq x y z
N MET A 1 -48.62 41.80 -1.70
CA MET A 1 -48.32 41.83 -0.27
C MET A 1 -47.48 40.61 0.10
N PRO A 2 -46.14 40.72 0.21
CA PRO A 2 -45.40 39.73 0.98
C PRO A 2 -44.43 40.43 1.95
N ALA A 3 -44.75 40.36 3.24
CA ALA A 3 -43.79 40.57 4.29
C ALA A 3 -43.90 39.36 5.22
N CYS A 4 -43.25 38.27 4.85
CA CYS A 4 -43.15 37.10 5.73
C CYS A 4 -41.84 36.36 5.49
N CYS A 5 -40.73 37.02 5.83
CA CYS A 5 -39.44 36.39 6.10
C CYS A 5 -38.77 37.23 7.19
N SER A 6 -39.09 36.96 8.46
CA SER A 6 -38.40 37.63 9.57
C SER A 6 -36.98 37.06 9.67
N CYS A 7 -35.96 37.91 9.70
CA CYS A 7 -34.55 37.52 9.81
C CYS A 7 -34.26 36.66 11.07
N SER A 8 -35.20 36.65 12.01
CA SER A 8 -35.24 35.82 13.22
C SER A 8 -35.37 34.31 12.95
N ASP A 9 -35.86 33.88 11.78
CA ASP A 9 -35.99 32.44 11.48
C ASP A 9 -34.63 31.77 11.16
N VAL A 10 -33.65 32.55 10.69
CA VAL A 10 -32.31 32.06 10.32
C VAL A 10 -31.47 31.67 11.55
N PHE A 11 -31.83 32.19 12.73
CA PHE A 11 -31.16 31.90 14.00
C PHE A 11 -31.93 30.90 14.88
N GLN A 12 -32.95 30.23 14.35
CA GLN A 12 -33.63 29.16 15.08
C GLN A 12 -32.74 27.91 15.12
N TYR A 13 -32.12 27.67 16.28
CA TYR A 13 -31.47 26.41 16.57
C TYR A 13 -32.45 25.50 17.32
N GLU A 14 -33.06 24.56 16.60
CA GLU A 14 -33.94 23.58 17.18
C GLU A 14 -33.11 22.49 17.88
N THR A 15 -33.11 22.49 19.21
CA THR A 15 -32.44 21.43 20.00
C THR A 15 -33.36 20.24 20.17
N ASN A 16 -32.82 19.03 20.03
CA ASN A 16 -33.57 17.81 20.30
C ASN A 16 -33.94 17.75 21.80
N LYS A 17 -35.23 17.58 22.09
CA LYS A 17 -35.71 17.41 23.46
C LYS A 17 -35.41 15.98 23.92
N VAL A 18 -34.34 15.81 24.67
CA VAL A 18 -33.89 14.51 25.19
C VAL A 18 -34.42 14.26 26.61
N THR A 19 -34.94 13.07 26.88
CA THR A 19 -35.33 12.64 28.23
C THR A 19 -34.14 11.97 28.92
N ARG A 20 -33.75 12.46 30.10
CA ARG A 20 -32.61 11.95 30.86
C ARG A 20 -33.07 10.84 31.81
N ILE A 21 -32.83 9.59 31.44
CA ILE A 21 -33.12 8.43 32.30
C ILE A 21 -31.94 8.23 33.25
N GLN A 22 -32.16 8.41 34.55
CA GLN A 22 -31.16 8.21 35.58
C GLN A 22 -31.13 6.73 35.98
N SER A 23 -30.24 5.96 35.34
CA SER A 23 -30.02 4.56 35.66
C SER A 23 -28.52 4.26 35.65
N MET A 24 -28.07 3.52 36.67
CA MET A 24 -26.66 3.14 36.81
C MET A 24 -26.22 2.22 35.65
N ASN A 25 -27.09 1.30 35.23
CA ASN A 25 -26.82 0.32 34.16
C ASN A 25 -26.70 0.98 32.79
N TYR A 26 -27.59 1.92 32.45
CA TYR A 26 -27.49 2.64 31.18
C TYR A 26 -26.27 3.57 31.15
N GLY A 27 -25.88 4.13 32.30
CA GLY A 27 -24.66 4.90 32.45
C GLY A 27 -23.41 4.07 32.16
N THR A 28 -23.25 2.92 32.82
CA THR A 28 -22.07 2.06 32.66
C THR A 28 -21.93 1.54 31.24
N ILE A 29 -23.03 1.10 30.62
CA ILE A 29 -23.03 0.64 29.21
C ILE A 29 -22.61 1.77 28.26
N LYS A 30 -23.14 2.99 28.46
CA LYS A 30 -22.76 4.15 27.62
C LYS A 30 -21.25 4.43 27.72
N TRP A 31 -20.72 4.46 28.94
CA TRP A 31 -19.30 4.67 29.19
C TRP A 31 -18.43 3.54 28.64
N PHE A 32 -18.88 2.29 28.76
CA PHE A 32 -18.18 1.12 28.22
C PHE A 32 -18.01 1.21 26.70
N PHE A 33 -19.07 1.52 25.96
CA PHE A 33 -18.98 1.72 24.51
C PHE A 33 -18.05 2.88 24.15
N HIS A 34 -18.14 3.99 24.87
CA HIS A 34 -17.22 5.11 24.65
C HIS A 34 -15.75 4.72 24.88
N VAL A 35 -15.44 3.99 25.95
CA VAL A 35 -14.08 3.53 26.25
C VAL A 35 -13.58 2.53 25.20
N ILE A 36 -14.42 1.60 24.73
CA ILE A 36 -14.04 0.65 23.67
C ILE A 36 -13.72 1.37 22.36
N ILE A 37 -14.61 2.26 21.92
CA ILE A 37 -14.44 3.00 20.67
C ILE A 37 -13.19 3.87 20.75
N PHE A 38 -13.01 4.57 21.87
CA PHE A 38 -11.83 5.39 22.11
C PHE A 38 -10.55 4.54 22.09
N SER A 39 -10.54 3.41 22.80
CA SER A 39 -9.40 2.47 22.82
C SER A 39 -9.05 1.95 21.43
N TYR A 40 -10.04 1.57 20.63
CA TYR A 40 -9.82 1.12 19.26
C TYR A 40 -9.18 2.20 18.38
N VAL A 41 -9.69 3.44 18.44
CA VAL A 41 -9.15 4.58 17.69
C VAL A 41 -7.71 4.88 18.13
N CYS A 42 -7.45 4.88 19.44
CA CYS A 42 -6.09 5.03 19.97
C CYS A 42 -5.16 3.91 19.52
N PHE A 43 -5.62 2.66 19.55
CA PHE A 43 -4.84 1.50 19.12
C PHE A 43 -4.47 1.58 17.64
N ALA A 44 -5.43 1.94 16.77
CA ALA A 44 -5.18 2.17 15.35
C ALA A 44 -4.16 3.30 15.13
N LEU A 45 -4.30 4.43 15.82
CA LEU A 45 -3.36 5.56 15.75
C LEU A 45 -1.92 5.16 16.12
N VAL A 46 -1.76 4.39 17.20
CA VAL A 46 -0.44 3.96 17.70
C VAL A 46 0.17 2.89 16.81
N SER A 47 -0.61 1.87 16.45
CA SER A 47 -0.13 0.70 15.69
C SER A 47 0.33 1.08 14.30
N ASP A 48 -0.49 1.87 13.59
CA ASP A 48 -0.19 2.25 12.23
C ASP A 48 0.74 3.47 12.15
N LYS A 49 1.11 4.05 13.31
CA LYS A 49 1.86 5.31 13.43
C LYS A 49 1.33 6.38 12.48
N LEU A 50 0.00 6.50 12.39
CA LEU A 50 -0.68 7.40 11.44
C LEU A 50 -0.39 8.88 11.72
N TYR A 51 0.15 9.19 12.89
CA TYR A 51 0.68 10.50 13.23
C TYR A 51 1.94 10.88 12.42
N GLN A 52 2.58 9.93 11.73
CA GLN A 52 3.73 10.17 10.85
C GLN A 52 3.34 10.01 9.38
N ARG A 53 3.74 10.98 8.56
CA ARG A 53 3.71 10.85 7.10
C ARG A 53 4.74 9.79 6.69
N LYS A 54 4.27 8.65 6.19
CA LYS A 54 5.14 7.58 5.69
C LYS A 54 5.64 7.94 4.29
N GLU A 55 6.95 8.03 4.12
CA GLU A 55 7.57 8.16 2.80
C GLU A 55 8.16 6.83 2.36
N PRO A 56 7.85 6.37 1.12
CA PRO A 56 8.43 5.14 0.60
C PRO A 56 9.91 5.37 0.25
N VAL A 57 10.79 4.50 0.76
CA VAL A 57 12.21 4.53 0.42
C VAL A 57 12.40 3.94 -0.97
N ILE A 58 12.97 4.73 -1.89
CA ILE A 58 13.42 4.26 -3.20
C ILE A 58 14.82 3.68 -3.02
N SER A 59 14.98 2.38 -3.23
CA SER A 59 16.29 1.71 -3.14
C SER A 59 16.78 1.27 -4.53
N SER A 60 18.03 1.59 -4.83
CA SER A 60 18.75 1.16 -6.02
C SER A 60 19.97 0.36 -5.60
N VAL A 61 20.06 -0.91 -6.03
CA VAL A 61 21.17 -1.79 -5.68
C VAL A 61 21.88 -2.24 -6.94
N HIS A 62 23.14 -1.84 -7.07
CA HIS A 62 24.04 -2.31 -8.13
C HIS A 62 24.94 -3.41 -7.58
N THR A 63 24.79 -4.63 -8.09
CA THR A 63 25.64 -5.76 -7.73
C THR A 63 26.69 -5.99 -8.81
N LYS A 64 27.96 -6.06 -8.40
CA LYS A 64 29.08 -6.44 -9.26
C LYS A 64 29.73 -7.69 -8.68
N VAL A 65 29.59 -8.81 -9.38
CA VAL A 65 30.26 -10.07 -9.01
C VAL A 65 31.69 -10.03 -9.55
N LYS A 66 32.64 -10.62 -8.82
CA LYS A 66 34.03 -10.79 -9.23
C LYS A 66 34.48 -12.17 -8.80
N GLY A 67 35.12 -12.91 -9.69
CA GLY A 67 35.68 -14.22 -9.41
C GLY A 67 36.09 -14.91 -10.70
N ILE A 68 37.20 -15.63 -10.67
CA ILE A 68 37.69 -16.44 -11.79
C ILE A 68 37.82 -17.87 -11.26
N ALA A 69 37.29 -18.83 -12.00
CA ALA A 69 37.37 -20.25 -11.67
C ALA A 69 38.05 -21.02 -12.81
N GLU A 70 39.15 -21.70 -12.51
CA GLU A 70 39.80 -22.61 -13.46
C GLU A 70 39.18 -24.00 -13.32
N VAL A 71 38.64 -24.55 -14.40
CA VAL A 71 37.97 -25.85 -14.42
C VAL A 71 38.61 -26.73 -15.49
N LYS A 72 38.99 -27.95 -15.11
CA LYS A 72 39.44 -28.98 -16.04
C LYS A 72 38.26 -29.86 -16.39
N GLU A 73 37.76 -29.75 -17.61
CA GLU A 73 36.63 -30.54 -18.10
C GLU A 73 37.11 -31.61 -19.09
N GLU A 74 36.62 -32.84 -18.92
CA GLU A 74 36.80 -33.90 -19.91
C GLU A 74 35.61 -33.85 -20.90
N ILE A 75 35.81 -33.19 -22.03
CA ILE A 75 34.77 -33.03 -23.05
C ILE A 75 34.88 -34.17 -24.07
N VAL A 76 33.76 -34.83 -24.37
CA VAL A 76 33.65 -35.85 -25.41
C VAL A 76 33.00 -35.24 -26.64
N GLU A 77 33.81 -34.63 -27.51
CA GLU A 77 33.36 -34.20 -28.84
C GLU A 77 33.75 -35.26 -29.89
N ASN A 78 32.77 -35.71 -30.70
CA ASN A 78 32.97 -36.67 -31.78
C ASN A 78 33.67 -37.99 -31.36
N GLY A 79 33.31 -38.55 -30.20
CA GLY A 79 33.80 -39.85 -29.73
C GLY A 79 35.26 -39.88 -29.22
N VAL A 80 35.95 -38.74 -29.20
CA VAL A 80 37.31 -38.61 -28.65
C VAL A 80 37.24 -37.79 -27.36
N LYS A 81 37.71 -38.38 -26.26
CA LYS A 81 37.81 -37.69 -24.95
C LYS A 81 38.98 -36.71 -24.99
N LYS A 82 38.73 -35.42 -24.82
CA LYS A 82 39.77 -34.39 -24.69
C LYS A 82 39.67 -33.73 -23.31
N LEU A 83 40.81 -33.64 -22.63
CA LEU A 83 40.92 -32.89 -21.38
C LEU A 83 41.15 -31.41 -21.73
N VAL A 84 40.12 -30.59 -21.52
CA VAL A 84 40.11 -29.16 -21.83
C VAL A 84 40.26 -28.38 -20.53
N HIS A 85 41.25 -27.49 -20.50
CA HIS A 85 41.39 -26.53 -19.41
C HIS A 85 40.57 -25.29 -19.76
N SER A 86 39.45 -25.07 -19.07
CA SER A 86 38.59 -23.92 -19.26
C SER A 86 38.72 -22.96 -18.07
N VAL A 87 38.61 -21.66 -18.33
CA VAL A 87 38.60 -20.62 -17.30
C VAL A 87 37.26 -19.93 -17.39
N PHE A 88 36.49 -19.98 -16.30
CA PHE A 88 35.19 -19.34 -16.18
C PHE A 88 35.35 -18.00 -15.47
N ASP A 89 34.95 -16.91 -16.12
CA ASP A 89 34.86 -15.58 -15.54
C ASP A 89 33.39 -15.22 -15.30
N THR A 90 33.19 -14.06 -14.68
CA THR A 90 31.94 -13.39 -14.39
C THR A 90 30.97 -13.41 -15.57
N ALA A 91 31.46 -13.30 -16.81
CA ALA A 91 30.62 -13.35 -18.01
C ALA A 91 29.97 -14.73 -18.25
N ASP A 92 30.62 -15.81 -17.82
CA ASP A 92 30.21 -17.18 -18.14
C ASP A 92 29.20 -17.73 -17.13
N TYR A 93 29.34 -17.35 -15.86
CA TYR A 93 28.46 -17.81 -14.78
C TYR A 93 27.45 -16.76 -14.30
N THR A 94 27.54 -15.51 -14.76
CA THR A 94 26.56 -14.47 -14.40
C THR A 94 25.56 -14.23 -15.52
N PHE A 95 24.29 -14.57 -15.25
CA PHE A 95 23.20 -14.20 -16.15
C PHE A 95 22.86 -12.70 -16.01
N PRO A 96 22.58 -11.98 -17.12
CA PRO A 96 22.25 -10.56 -17.09
C PRO A 96 20.84 -10.33 -16.50
N LEU A 97 20.74 -10.40 -15.18
CA LEU A 97 19.51 -10.12 -14.42
C LEU A 97 19.27 -8.61 -14.23
N GLN A 98 20.19 -7.76 -14.71
CA GLN A 98 20.18 -6.32 -14.53
C GLN A 98 18.97 -5.62 -15.18
N LEU A 99 18.33 -6.24 -16.17
CA LEU A 99 17.10 -5.71 -16.79
C LEU A 99 15.81 -6.15 -16.07
N PHE A 100 15.86 -7.15 -15.19
CA PHE A 100 14.68 -7.77 -14.57
C PHE A 100 14.49 -7.41 -13.09
N ARG A 101 15.13 -6.35 -12.58
CA ARG A 101 14.88 -5.87 -11.22
C ARG A 101 13.98 -4.64 -11.20
N ARG A 102 12.79 -4.77 -11.80
CA ARG A 102 11.69 -3.86 -11.48
C ARG A 102 11.26 -4.17 -10.05
N THR A 103 11.55 -3.24 -9.15
CA THR A 103 11.12 -3.24 -7.77
C THR A 103 9.61 -3.53 -7.71
N ALA A 104 9.23 -4.63 -7.07
CA ALA A 104 7.85 -4.93 -6.75
C ALA A 104 7.38 -3.98 -5.63
N THR A 105 7.15 -2.71 -5.96
CA THR A 105 6.27 -1.86 -5.16
C THR A 105 4.86 -2.41 -5.30
N LYS A 106 4.28 -2.90 -4.19
CA LYS A 106 2.90 -3.37 -4.09
C LYS A 106 1.97 -2.37 -4.81
N PRO A 107 1.27 -2.76 -5.90
CA PRO A 107 0.43 -1.85 -6.66
C PRO A 107 -0.92 -1.71 -5.96
N ALA A 108 -0.94 -1.11 -4.76
CA ALA A 108 -2.20 -0.82 -4.07
C ALA A 108 -2.86 0.46 -4.60
N ARG A 109 -2.08 1.42 -5.11
CA ARG A 109 -2.60 2.75 -5.51
C ARG A 109 -2.74 2.96 -7.03
N SER A 110 -1.98 2.27 -7.88
CA SER A 110 -2.14 2.40 -9.34
C SER A 110 -3.33 1.61 -9.91
N ALA A 111 -3.81 0.58 -9.22
CA ALA A 111 -4.98 -0.18 -9.65
C ALA A 111 -6.30 0.60 -9.43
N GLU A 112 -6.39 1.41 -8.38
CA GLU A 112 -7.54 2.32 -8.16
C GLU A 112 -7.61 3.42 -9.22
N ILE A 113 -6.49 4.07 -9.54
CA ILE A 113 -6.46 5.16 -10.52
C ILE A 113 -6.82 4.68 -11.94
N GLN A 114 -6.47 3.45 -12.31
CA GLN A 114 -6.88 2.86 -13.59
C GLN A 114 -8.37 2.48 -13.58
N LYS A 115 -8.90 2.00 -12.45
CA LYS A 115 -10.32 1.63 -12.30
C LYS A 115 -11.23 2.87 -12.32
N ASP A 116 -10.81 3.97 -11.71
CA ASP A 116 -11.54 5.25 -11.72
C ASP A 116 -11.54 5.91 -13.11
N ARG A 117 -10.45 5.75 -13.87
CA ARG A 117 -10.36 6.22 -15.26
C ARG A 117 -11.29 5.44 -16.20
N GLU A 118 -11.42 4.13 -16.01
CA GLU A 118 -12.33 3.28 -16.80
C GLU A 118 -13.81 3.47 -16.43
N LEU A 119 -14.11 3.83 -15.17
CA LEU A 119 -15.46 4.19 -14.75
C LEU A 119 -15.90 5.53 -15.36
N SER A 120 -15.00 6.52 -15.37
CA SER A 120 -15.27 7.85 -15.94
C SER A 120 -15.46 7.84 -17.46
N THR A 121 -14.85 6.92 -18.21
CA THR A 121 -15.08 6.78 -19.66
C THR A 121 -16.37 6.03 -20.01
N LYS A 122 -16.95 5.27 -19.08
CA LYS A 122 -18.24 4.59 -19.30
C LYS A 122 -19.45 5.44 -18.94
N GLU A 123 -19.28 6.47 -18.11
CA GLU A 123 -20.36 7.39 -17.73
C GLU A 123 -20.59 8.51 -18.78
N TYR A 124 -19.69 8.66 -19.75
CA TYR A 124 -19.75 9.64 -20.84
C TYR A 124 -19.93 8.96 -22.22
N GLN A 125 -20.91 8.07 -22.34
CA GLN A 125 -21.45 7.66 -23.64
C GLN A 125 -22.91 8.12 -23.73
N PRO A 126 -23.21 9.20 -24.46
CA PRO A 126 -24.60 9.58 -24.71
C PRO A 126 -25.23 8.59 -25.70
N PHE A 127 -26.24 7.87 -25.23
CA PHE A 127 -27.34 7.37 -26.05
C PHE A 127 -28.65 7.76 -25.37
#